data_AF-A0AA97M5U9-F1
#
_entry.id   AF-A0AA97M5U9-F1
#
_cell.length_a   1.000
_cell.length_b   1.000
_cell.length_c   1.000
_cell.angle_alpha   90.00
_cell.angle_beta   90.00
_cell.angle_gamma   90.00
#
_symmetry.space_group_name_H-M   'P 1'
#
loop_
_entity.id
_entity.type
_entity.pdbx_description
1 polymer ?
#
loop_
_entity_poly.entity_id
_entity_poly.type
_entity_poly.pdbx_seq_one_letter_code
_entity_poly.pdbx_strand_id
1 'polypeptide(L)'
;MLPDPFTKLDGTRVSTKDDWRCRRAEIMELAETYVYGQKPDKPDSVTGTVSTDRITVQVSDQGRSSSFSATVDLPSGSGPFPAVVVLGGLGADTDTIKAAGAAVINYDPYTVGNEGTSRSNKQGAFYDIYGSSSSTGLLVAWAWGVSRIIDVIEQSGGNILRADATGVTGCSRFGKGAFVTGAFDERIALTMPIESGTGGAPIFRGVSRESGAQPLDSAYTEQPWLGDAFGSYTGNPSMLPVDTHEVVAMIAPRGLLIMENPHVDWLGARSGSVAALAGAEVYKALGAEDNITYWSDVQDGTHCAARSEWRTPLQQSIQAFLLGTGSAPGQIRISPSKSGNLSEWKNWQTPVLTDDGGDPGDPGDPGDPGDPGDPGDPGDPGDTCTASYRTVNSWSGGFQGEVSVRNNSTSALNGWTVSMTLASGQSISNLWNGENTGTSGSVTVRNTPWNGTVAANGTVTFGFVASGNSSTEPGNITCTSP
;
A
#
# COMPACT_ATOMS: atom_id res chain seq x y z
N MET A 1 2.32 7.67 23.48
CA MET A 1 1.11 7.81 22.64
C MET A 1 1.48 7.43 21.22
N LEU A 2 0.51 6.92 20.47
CA LEU A 2 0.61 6.72 19.03
C LEU A 2 0.37 8.05 18.31
N PRO A 3 0.98 8.26 17.12
CA PRO A 3 0.61 9.36 16.23
C PRO A 3 -0.89 9.34 15.90
N ASP A 4 -1.49 10.52 15.77
CA ASP A 4 -2.92 10.64 15.49
C ASP A 4 -3.19 10.54 13.97
N PRO A 5 -3.89 9.49 13.49
CA PRO A 5 -4.16 9.31 12.07
C PRO A 5 -5.09 10.40 11.49
N PHE A 6 -5.70 11.25 12.31
CA PHE A 6 -6.61 12.31 11.89
C PHE A 6 -6.00 13.72 12.00
N THR A 7 -4.67 13.81 12.12
CA THR A 7 -3.93 15.08 11.99
C THR A 7 -2.99 15.00 10.81
N LYS A 8 -3.11 15.93 9.86
CA LYS A 8 -2.19 16.07 8.72
C LYS A 8 -0.82 16.57 9.18
N LEU A 9 0.20 16.46 8.32
CA LEU A 9 1.56 16.92 8.64
C LEU A 9 1.63 18.43 8.91
N ASP A 10 0.75 19.21 8.31
CA ASP A 10 0.63 20.67 8.54
C ASP A 10 -0.09 21.02 9.86
N GLY A 11 -0.55 20.03 10.63
CA GLY A 11 -1.27 20.18 11.88
C GLY A 11 -2.79 20.36 11.74
N THR A 12 -3.33 20.42 10.52
CA THR A 12 -4.77 20.49 10.30
C THR A 12 -5.45 19.15 10.53
N ARG A 13 -6.77 19.18 10.77
CA ARG A 13 -7.57 17.98 11.08
C ARG A 13 -8.08 17.33 9.80
N VAL A 14 -8.11 16.00 9.80
CA VAL A 14 -8.85 15.22 8.80
C VAL A 14 -10.33 15.27 9.15
N SER A 15 -11.14 15.85 8.25
CA SER A 15 -12.57 16.07 8.46
C SER A 15 -13.47 15.47 7.38
N THR A 16 -12.94 15.26 6.18
CA THR A 16 -13.65 14.63 5.06
C THR A 16 -12.95 13.37 4.57
N LYS A 17 -13.62 12.60 3.71
CA LYS A 17 -12.98 11.44 3.06
C LYS A 17 -11.89 11.87 2.08
N ASP A 18 -12.00 13.06 1.48
CA ASP A 18 -10.95 13.65 0.64
C ASP A 18 -9.71 14.00 1.47
N ASP A 19 -9.88 14.59 2.67
CA ASP A 19 -8.79 14.79 3.63
C ASP A 19 -8.09 13.48 4.00
N TRP A 20 -8.86 12.40 4.16
CA TRP A 20 -8.30 11.09 4.48
C TRP A 20 -7.41 10.57 3.33
N ARG A 21 -7.80 10.74 2.07
CA ARG A 21 -6.95 10.32 0.93
C ARG A 21 -5.60 11.04 0.96
N CYS A 22 -5.60 12.35 1.24
CA CYS A 22 -4.36 13.11 1.41
C CYS A 22 -3.54 12.61 2.60
N ARG A 23 -4.17 12.44 3.76
CA ARG A 23 -3.48 11.97 4.96
C ARG A 23 -2.89 10.57 4.78
N ARG A 24 -3.61 9.68 4.08
CA ARG A 24 -3.11 8.35 3.74
C ARG A 24 -1.81 8.42 2.95
N ALA A 25 -1.71 9.33 1.98
CA ALA A 25 -0.50 9.48 1.19
C ALA A 25 0.65 10.14 1.97
N GLU A 26 0.36 11.06 2.91
CA GLU A 26 1.38 11.51 3.87
C GLU A 26 1.90 10.35 4.72
N ILE A 27 1.01 9.49 5.22
CA ILE A 27 1.39 8.29 5.99
C ILE A 27 2.27 7.36 5.15
N MET A 28 1.95 7.19 3.86
CA MET A 28 2.76 6.39 2.94
C MET A 28 4.19 6.92 2.87
N GLU A 29 4.35 8.23 2.62
CA GLU A 29 5.66 8.87 2.53
C GLU A 29 6.46 8.73 3.83
N LEU A 30 5.80 8.86 4.99
CA LEU A 30 6.44 8.62 6.29
C LEU A 30 6.87 7.16 6.45
N ALA A 31 6.02 6.21 6.04
CA ALA A 31 6.33 4.79 6.13
C ALA A 31 7.49 4.41 5.20
N GLU A 32 7.54 4.96 3.99
CA GLU A 32 8.66 4.81 3.05
C GLU A 32 9.95 5.42 3.59
N THR A 33 9.88 6.66 4.07
CA THR A 33 11.05 7.40 4.55
C THR A 33 11.67 6.77 5.78
N TYR A 34 10.86 6.35 6.75
CA TYR A 34 11.35 6.01 8.09
C TYR A 34 11.32 4.52 8.43
N VAL A 35 10.55 3.70 7.71
CA VAL A 35 10.30 2.30 8.10
C VAL A 35 10.68 1.30 7.02
N TYR A 36 10.16 1.44 5.80
CA TYR A 36 10.21 0.36 4.81
C TYR A 36 11.15 0.65 3.63
N GLY A 37 11.46 1.92 3.38
CA GLY A 37 12.11 2.38 2.16
C GLY A 37 11.10 2.64 1.03
N GLN A 38 11.53 3.41 0.05
CA GLN A 38 10.72 3.87 -1.08
C GLN A 38 10.27 2.71 -1.98
N LYS A 39 8.98 2.62 -2.28
CA LYS A 39 8.47 1.72 -3.32
C LYS A 39 8.52 2.47 -4.66
N PRO A 40 9.35 2.03 -5.63
CA PRO A 40 9.39 2.68 -6.93
C PRO A 40 8.02 2.70 -7.59
N ASP A 41 7.79 3.74 -8.38
CA ASP A 41 6.65 3.87 -9.28
C ASP A 41 6.55 2.69 -10.26
N LYS A 42 5.50 2.71 -11.09
CA LYS A 42 5.36 1.73 -12.17
C LYS A 42 6.63 1.77 -13.07
N PRO A 43 7.30 0.63 -13.29
CA PRO A 43 8.46 0.55 -14.17
C PRO A 43 8.19 1.02 -15.60
N ASP A 44 9.24 1.44 -16.32
CA ASP A 44 9.18 1.79 -17.75
C ASP A 44 8.44 0.73 -18.59
N SER A 45 8.68 -0.56 -18.30
CA SER A 45 7.97 -1.66 -18.95
C SER A 45 7.78 -2.84 -18.01
N VAL A 46 6.57 -3.39 -18.02
CA VAL A 46 6.24 -4.68 -17.42
C VAL A 46 5.53 -5.49 -18.49
N THR A 47 5.99 -6.70 -18.76
CA THR A 47 5.36 -7.64 -19.71
C THR A 47 5.30 -9.04 -19.09
N GLY A 48 4.51 -9.93 -19.68
CA GLY A 48 4.36 -11.25 -19.11
C GLY A 48 3.31 -12.11 -19.78
N THR A 49 3.05 -13.26 -19.16
CA THR A 49 1.99 -14.19 -19.56
C THR A 49 1.20 -14.65 -18.35
N VAL A 50 -0.10 -14.88 -18.53
CA VAL A 50 -0.98 -15.52 -17.55
C VAL A 50 -1.54 -16.78 -18.20
N SER A 51 -1.24 -17.95 -17.62
CA SER A 51 -1.82 -19.24 -17.96
C SER A 51 -2.60 -19.80 -16.77
N THR A 52 -3.23 -20.95 -16.96
CA THR A 52 -4.00 -21.62 -15.90
C THR A 52 -3.15 -22.13 -14.74
N ASP A 53 -1.83 -22.22 -14.93
CA ASP A 53 -0.88 -22.80 -13.99
C ASP A 53 0.31 -21.88 -13.66
N ARG A 54 0.49 -20.77 -14.39
CA ARG A 54 1.68 -19.92 -14.25
C ARG A 54 1.44 -18.47 -14.63
N ILE A 55 2.17 -17.58 -13.96
CA ILE A 55 2.36 -16.18 -14.35
C ILE A 55 3.85 -15.97 -14.57
N THR A 56 4.23 -15.41 -15.71
CA THR A 56 5.60 -14.92 -15.95
C THR A 56 5.62 -13.41 -15.94
N VAL A 57 6.63 -12.82 -15.31
CA VAL A 57 6.81 -11.38 -15.24
C VAL A 57 8.20 -11.02 -15.76
N GLN A 58 8.26 -10.10 -16.71
CA GLN A 58 9.48 -9.45 -17.17
C GLN A 58 9.33 -7.95 -16.90
N VAL A 59 10.36 -7.36 -16.28
CA VAL A 59 10.36 -5.94 -15.92
C VAL A 59 11.62 -5.29 -16.47
N SER A 60 11.44 -4.12 -17.06
CA SER A 60 12.53 -3.23 -17.47
C SER A 60 12.32 -1.85 -16.86
N ASP A 61 13.35 -1.30 -16.25
CA ASP A 61 13.34 0.03 -15.65
C ASP A 61 14.77 0.56 -15.56
N GLN A 62 14.97 1.88 -15.73
CA GLN A 62 16.29 2.53 -15.59
C GLN A 62 17.40 1.87 -16.45
N GLY A 63 17.03 1.37 -17.63
CA GLY A 63 17.94 0.66 -18.54
C GLY A 63 18.40 -0.72 -18.06
N ARG A 64 17.82 -1.25 -16.96
CA ARG A 64 18.04 -2.62 -16.45
C ARG A 64 16.80 -3.47 -16.64
N SER A 65 16.94 -4.78 -16.51
CA SER A 65 15.81 -5.70 -16.60
C SER A 65 15.99 -6.91 -15.72
N SER A 66 14.89 -7.46 -15.23
CA SER A 66 14.87 -8.73 -14.51
C SER A 66 13.54 -9.45 -14.76
N SER A 67 13.42 -10.68 -14.26
CA SER A 67 12.22 -11.50 -14.45
C SER A 67 12.02 -12.47 -13.30
N PHE A 68 10.76 -12.82 -13.05
CA PHE A 68 10.38 -13.83 -12.08
C PHE A 68 9.04 -14.47 -12.49
N SER A 69 8.57 -15.46 -11.73
CA SER A 69 7.31 -16.13 -12.01
C SER A 69 6.60 -16.57 -10.73
N ALA A 70 5.30 -16.80 -10.83
CA ALA A 70 4.46 -17.40 -9.80
C ALA A 70 3.67 -18.57 -10.40
N THR A 71 3.29 -19.55 -9.59
CA THR A 71 2.37 -20.61 -10.05
C THR A 71 0.93 -20.26 -9.69
N VAL A 72 -0.03 -20.84 -10.42
CA VAL A 72 -1.46 -20.58 -10.26
C VAL A 72 -2.19 -21.90 -10.00
N ASP A 73 -3.00 -21.94 -8.94
CA ASP A 73 -3.94 -23.01 -8.65
C ASP A 73 -5.37 -22.46 -8.76
N LEU A 74 -6.10 -22.89 -9.78
CA LEU A 74 -7.48 -22.43 -10.03
C LEU A 74 -8.48 -23.18 -9.14
N PRO A 75 -9.58 -22.52 -8.71
CA PRO A 75 -10.70 -23.20 -8.10
C PRO A 75 -11.50 -23.95 -9.17
N SER A 76 -12.51 -24.72 -8.75
CA SER A 76 -13.46 -25.31 -9.69
C SER A 76 -14.36 -24.22 -10.30
N GLY A 77 -14.92 -24.51 -11.49
CA GLY A 77 -15.85 -23.61 -12.18
C GLY A 77 -15.24 -22.98 -13.44
N SER A 78 -15.84 -21.88 -13.89
CA SER A 78 -15.41 -21.12 -15.07
C SER A 78 -15.02 -19.71 -14.65
N GLY A 79 -13.85 -19.27 -15.13
CA GLY A 79 -13.32 -17.94 -14.83
C GLY A 79 -13.98 -16.81 -15.63
N PRO A 80 -13.44 -15.58 -15.53
CA PRO A 80 -12.20 -15.27 -14.82
C PRO A 80 -12.38 -15.26 -13.30
N PHE A 81 -11.35 -15.71 -12.59
CA PHE A 81 -11.41 -15.89 -11.14
C PHE A 81 -10.80 -14.68 -10.40
N PRO A 82 -11.37 -14.25 -9.26
CA PRO A 82 -10.57 -13.48 -8.30
C PRO A 82 -9.35 -14.29 -7.87
N ALA A 83 -8.30 -13.63 -7.40
CA ALA A 83 -7.06 -14.30 -7.05
C ALA A 83 -6.51 -13.84 -5.70
N VAL A 84 -5.91 -14.76 -4.95
CA VAL A 84 -5.18 -14.46 -3.72
C VAL A 84 -3.70 -14.82 -3.93
N VAL A 85 -2.83 -13.83 -3.80
CA VAL A 85 -1.39 -14.03 -3.82
C VAL A 85 -0.91 -14.53 -2.46
N VAL A 86 -0.38 -15.75 -2.42
CA VAL A 86 0.18 -16.39 -1.22
C VAL A 86 1.69 -16.24 -1.25
N LEU A 87 2.24 -15.42 -0.36
CA LEU A 87 3.68 -15.22 -0.24
C LEU A 87 4.33 -16.44 0.45
N GLY A 88 5.27 -17.07 -0.24
CA GLY A 88 6.15 -18.11 0.29
C GLY A 88 5.48 -19.44 0.64
N GLY A 89 4.19 -19.61 0.35
CA GLY A 89 3.46 -20.88 0.48
C GLY A 89 3.24 -21.40 1.91
N LEU A 90 3.52 -20.59 2.94
CA LEU A 90 3.43 -21.02 4.34
C LEU A 90 2.18 -20.49 5.03
N GLY A 91 1.44 -21.38 5.72
CA GLY A 91 0.40 -21.06 6.70
C GLY A 91 -0.97 -20.64 6.16
N ALA A 92 -1.09 -20.34 4.86
CA ALA A 92 -2.39 -20.02 4.24
C ALA A 92 -3.28 -21.27 4.08
N ASP A 93 -4.56 -21.17 4.45
CA ASP A 93 -5.58 -22.20 4.19
C ASP A 93 -6.05 -22.11 2.72
N THR A 94 -5.19 -22.57 1.80
CA THR A 94 -5.41 -22.45 0.35
C THR A 94 -6.62 -23.24 -0.13
N ASP A 95 -7.00 -24.31 0.56
CA ASP A 95 -8.21 -25.07 0.26
C ASP A 95 -9.47 -24.24 0.58
N THR A 96 -9.48 -23.51 1.69
CA THR A 96 -10.57 -22.58 1.99
C THR A 96 -10.63 -21.42 0.98
N ILE A 97 -9.48 -20.91 0.54
CA ILE A 97 -9.42 -19.86 -0.50
C ILE A 97 -10.07 -20.35 -1.81
N LYS A 98 -9.67 -21.54 -2.30
CA LYS A 98 -10.23 -22.13 -3.52
C LYS A 98 -11.71 -22.50 -3.35
N ALA A 99 -12.09 -23.04 -2.20
CA ALA A 99 -13.49 -23.36 -1.90
C ALA A 99 -14.38 -22.10 -1.88
N ALA A 100 -13.82 -20.95 -1.52
CA ALA A 100 -14.49 -19.66 -1.60
C ALA A 100 -14.52 -19.06 -3.02
N GLY A 101 -13.94 -19.73 -4.03
CA GLY A 101 -14.01 -19.33 -5.44
C GLY A 101 -12.88 -18.44 -5.93
N ALA A 102 -11.80 -18.30 -5.16
CA ALA A 102 -10.61 -17.55 -5.58
C ALA A 102 -9.46 -18.48 -6.00
N ALA A 103 -8.76 -18.10 -7.06
CA ALA A 103 -7.50 -18.72 -7.46
C ALA A 103 -6.41 -18.41 -6.43
N VAL A 104 -5.45 -19.32 -6.30
CA VAL A 104 -4.26 -19.14 -5.47
C VAL A 104 -3.08 -18.88 -6.39
N ILE A 105 -2.42 -17.74 -6.21
CA ILE A 105 -1.15 -17.42 -6.87
C ILE A 105 -0.03 -17.69 -5.86
N ASN A 106 0.73 -18.76 -6.03
CA ASN A 106 1.87 -19.06 -5.17
C ASN A 106 3.08 -18.26 -5.64
N TYR A 107 3.44 -17.23 -4.87
CA TYR A 107 4.52 -16.30 -5.18
C TYR A 107 5.71 -16.57 -4.27
N ASP A 108 6.88 -16.85 -4.84
CA ASP A 108 8.15 -16.96 -4.11
C ASP A 108 8.82 -15.57 -3.99
N PRO A 109 8.75 -14.92 -2.83
CA PRO A 109 9.26 -13.56 -2.67
C PRO A 109 10.80 -13.50 -2.75
N TYR A 110 11.50 -14.63 -2.54
CA TYR A 110 12.96 -14.66 -2.59
C TYR A 110 13.53 -14.48 -3.98
N THR A 111 12.74 -14.76 -5.02
CA THR A 111 13.11 -14.44 -6.41
C THR A 111 13.20 -12.94 -6.66
N VAL A 112 12.48 -12.13 -5.88
CA VAL A 112 12.43 -10.67 -6.00
C VAL A 112 13.32 -9.97 -4.98
N GLY A 113 13.38 -10.49 -3.76
CA GLY A 113 14.28 -10.04 -2.71
C GLY A 113 14.67 -11.19 -1.79
N ASN A 114 15.94 -11.61 -1.86
CA ASN A 114 16.43 -12.79 -1.17
C ASN A 114 16.86 -12.50 0.28
N GLU A 115 16.40 -13.33 1.20
CA GLU A 115 16.93 -13.38 2.56
C GLU A 115 18.36 -13.97 2.59
N GLY A 116 19.05 -13.82 3.72
CA GLY A 116 20.44 -14.25 3.87
C GLY A 116 21.45 -13.34 3.17
N THR A 117 20.99 -12.20 2.66
CA THR A 117 21.84 -11.18 2.03
C THR A 117 22.06 -10.01 2.99
N SER A 118 23.23 -9.38 2.93
CA SER A 118 23.52 -8.20 3.75
C SER A 118 22.79 -6.96 3.20
N ARG A 119 22.52 -5.96 4.05
CA ARG A 119 21.95 -4.67 3.63
C ARG A 119 22.77 -3.99 2.52
N SER A 120 24.08 -4.18 2.49
CA SER A 120 24.98 -3.63 1.47
C SER A 120 25.05 -4.45 0.17
N ASN A 121 24.43 -5.64 0.11
CA ASN A 121 24.49 -6.54 -1.03
C ASN A 121 23.21 -7.38 -1.17
N LYS A 122 22.06 -6.71 -1.20
CA LYS A 122 20.76 -7.35 -1.39
C LYS A 122 20.65 -7.91 -2.80
N GLN A 123 19.95 -9.04 -2.96
CA GLN A 123 19.85 -9.78 -4.23
C GLN A 123 18.40 -10.11 -4.56
N GLY A 124 18.10 -10.31 -5.84
CA GLY A 124 16.77 -10.63 -6.36
C GLY A 124 16.33 -9.62 -7.41
N ALA A 125 15.25 -9.94 -8.12
CA ALA A 125 14.82 -9.18 -9.30
C ALA A 125 14.64 -7.67 -9.07
N PHE A 126 14.20 -7.27 -7.86
CA PHE A 126 14.11 -5.86 -7.49
C PHE A 126 15.50 -5.21 -7.45
N TYR A 127 16.46 -5.85 -6.77
CA TYR A 127 17.80 -5.31 -6.56
C TYR A 127 18.69 -5.41 -7.81
N ASP A 128 18.39 -6.30 -8.75
CA ASP A 128 19.02 -6.33 -10.07
C ASP A 128 18.72 -5.06 -10.88
N ILE A 129 17.54 -4.46 -10.65
CA ILE A 129 17.08 -3.23 -11.32
C ILE A 129 17.51 -1.99 -10.54
N TYR A 130 17.19 -1.95 -9.24
CA TYR A 130 17.34 -0.76 -8.39
C TYR A 130 18.65 -0.72 -7.58
N GLY A 131 19.51 -1.72 -7.75
CA GLY A 131 20.83 -1.81 -7.12
C GLY A 131 20.84 -2.54 -5.78
N SER A 132 21.88 -3.35 -5.56
CA SER A 132 22.07 -4.18 -4.36
C SER A 132 22.24 -3.39 -3.05
N SER A 133 22.58 -2.11 -3.16
CA SER A 133 22.71 -1.18 -2.02
C SER A 133 21.50 -0.24 -1.85
N SER A 134 20.39 -0.47 -2.56
CA SER A 134 19.15 0.32 -2.39
C SER A 134 18.73 0.35 -0.91
N SER A 135 18.27 1.49 -0.39
CA SER A 135 17.79 1.60 1.00
C SER A 135 16.46 0.86 1.26
N THR A 136 15.83 0.35 0.20
CA THR A 136 14.53 -0.33 0.23
C THR A 136 14.63 -1.72 0.84
N GLY A 137 13.82 -1.96 1.88
CA GLY A 137 13.76 -3.24 2.57
C GLY A 137 13.07 -4.33 1.74
N LEU A 138 13.29 -5.59 2.11
CA LEU A 138 12.72 -6.75 1.41
C LEU A 138 11.19 -6.72 1.39
N LEU A 139 10.52 -6.19 2.42
CA LEU A 139 9.05 -6.18 2.45
C LEU A 139 8.44 -5.35 1.32
N VAL A 140 9.05 -4.18 1.03
CA VAL A 140 8.63 -3.34 -0.11
C VAL A 140 9.06 -3.95 -1.43
N ALA A 141 10.25 -4.58 -1.52
CA ALA A 141 10.65 -5.32 -2.72
C ALA A 141 9.65 -6.45 -3.04
N TRP A 142 9.20 -7.19 -2.03
CA TRP A 142 8.19 -8.25 -2.19
C TRP A 142 6.84 -7.68 -2.63
N ALA A 143 6.39 -6.57 -2.03
CA ALA A 143 5.19 -5.84 -2.43
C ALA A 143 5.28 -5.34 -3.87
N TRP A 144 6.44 -4.80 -4.29
CA TRP A 144 6.71 -4.42 -5.67
C TRP A 144 6.53 -5.62 -6.61
N GLY A 145 7.05 -6.80 -6.25
CA GLY A 145 6.87 -8.01 -7.06
C GLY A 145 5.40 -8.39 -7.24
N VAL A 146 4.59 -8.29 -6.18
CA VAL A 146 3.13 -8.49 -6.28
C VAL A 146 2.48 -7.45 -7.20
N SER A 147 2.87 -6.17 -7.09
CA SER A 147 2.40 -5.13 -8.01
C SER A 147 2.67 -5.47 -9.48
N ARG A 148 3.82 -6.08 -9.80
CA ARG A 148 4.15 -6.49 -11.17
C ARG A 148 3.35 -7.72 -11.62
N ILE A 149 3.02 -8.63 -10.71
CA ILE A 149 2.09 -9.74 -11.01
C ILE A 149 0.72 -9.16 -11.42
N ILE A 150 0.21 -8.18 -10.68
CA ILE A 150 -1.07 -7.51 -11.00
C ILE A 150 -0.98 -6.78 -12.34
N ASP A 151 0.13 -6.07 -12.62
CA ASP A 151 0.35 -5.41 -13.91
C ASP A 151 0.24 -6.41 -15.09
N VAL A 152 0.79 -7.62 -14.96
CA VAL A 152 0.69 -8.67 -15.99
C VAL A 152 -0.73 -9.24 -16.11
N ILE A 153 -1.46 -9.37 -14.99
CA ILE A 153 -2.87 -9.80 -15.02
C ILE A 153 -3.73 -8.77 -15.77
N GLU A 154 -3.56 -7.48 -15.48
CA GLU A 154 -4.24 -6.38 -16.18
C GLU A 154 -3.97 -6.44 -17.70
N GLN A 155 -2.70 -6.60 -18.09
CA GLN A 155 -2.30 -6.69 -19.50
C GLN A 155 -2.82 -7.92 -20.23
N SER A 156 -3.05 -9.02 -19.51
CA SER A 156 -3.61 -10.26 -20.09
C SER A 156 -5.10 -10.14 -20.47
N GLY A 157 -5.72 -8.99 -20.19
CA GLY A 157 -7.13 -8.72 -20.48
C GLY A 157 -8.10 -9.37 -19.49
N GLY A 158 -7.60 -9.87 -18.36
CA GLY A 158 -8.44 -10.42 -17.30
C GLY A 158 -9.19 -11.72 -17.66
N ASN A 159 -8.71 -12.48 -18.65
CA ASN A 159 -9.43 -13.65 -19.19
C ASN A 159 -9.39 -14.89 -18.28
N ILE A 160 -8.35 -15.02 -17.44
CA ILE A 160 -8.18 -16.14 -16.50
C ILE A 160 -8.34 -15.64 -15.07
N LEU A 161 -7.65 -14.55 -14.73
CA LEU A 161 -7.62 -13.96 -13.40
C LEU A 161 -8.09 -12.50 -13.47
N ARG A 162 -8.82 -12.07 -12.45
CA ARG A 162 -9.36 -10.71 -12.31
C ARG A 162 -8.37 -9.82 -11.59
N ALA A 163 -7.88 -8.77 -12.25
CA ALA A 163 -7.00 -7.78 -11.63
C ALA A 163 -7.71 -6.93 -10.57
N ASP A 164 -9.00 -6.63 -10.79
CA ASP A 164 -9.87 -5.83 -9.91
C ASP A 164 -10.29 -6.57 -8.63
N ALA A 165 -9.92 -7.84 -8.49
CA ALA A 165 -10.30 -8.70 -7.38
C ALA A 165 -9.11 -9.52 -6.87
N THR A 166 -8.07 -8.80 -6.43
CA THR A 166 -6.83 -9.40 -5.92
C THR A 166 -6.75 -9.31 -4.39
N GLY A 167 -6.48 -10.43 -3.73
CA GLY A 167 -6.10 -10.49 -2.32
C GLY A 167 -4.64 -10.88 -2.10
N VAL A 168 -4.14 -10.70 -0.88
CA VAL A 168 -2.78 -11.11 -0.48
C VAL A 168 -2.74 -11.73 0.90
N THR A 169 -1.96 -12.80 1.07
CA THR A 169 -1.77 -13.48 2.36
C THR A 169 -0.38 -14.10 2.47
N GLY A 170 -0.02 -14.48 3.68
CA GLY A 170 1.24 -15.13 4.02
C GLY A 170 1.37 -15.23 5.53
N CYS A 171 2.23 -16.14 6.02
CA CYS A 171 2.46 -16.32 7.45
C CYS A 171 3.85 -15.88 7.90
N SER A 172 3.97 -15.41 9.15
CA SER A 172 5.25 -15.05 9.78
C SER A 172 5.91 -13.90 9.02
N ARG A 173 7.18 -14.04 8.63
CA ARG A 173 7.88 -13.12 7.71
C ARG A 173 7.09 -12.82 6.43
N PHE A 174 6.41 -13.80 5.85
CA PHE A 174 5.57 -13.59 4.67
C PHE A 174 4.23 -12.92 5.03
N GLY A 175 3.79 -13.02 6.28
CA GLY A 175 2.70 -12.21 6.83
C GLY A 175 3.07 -10.74 6.93
N LYS A 176 4.33 -10.42 7.29
CA LYS A 176 4.86 -9.04 7.19
C LYS A 176 4.80 -8.55 5.74
N GLY A 177 5.23 -9.40 4.80
CA GLY A 177 5.19 -9.11 3.36
C GLY A 177 3.76 -8.87 2.85
N ALA A 178 2.81 -9.70 3.23
CA ALA A 178 1.40 -9.56 2.86
C ALA A 178 0.80 -8.27 3.43
N PHE A 179 1.11 -7.95 4.69
CA PHE A 179 0.69 -6.70 5.33
C PHE A 179 1.20 -5.46 4.57
N VAL A 180 2.51 -5.41 4.28
CA VAL A 180 3.12 -4.30 3.53
C VAL A 180 2.57 -4.24 2.10
N THR A 181 2.37 -5.38 1.44
CA THR A 181 1.76 -5.44 0.10
C THR A 181 0.38 -4.82 0.07
N GLY A 182 -0.48 -5.18 1.03
CA GLY A 182 -1.81 -4.61 1.15
C GLY A 182 -1.80 -3.10 1.41
N ALA A 183 -0.88 -2.63 2.24
CA ALA A 183 -0.75 -1.19 2.53
C ALA A 183 -0.26 -0.38 1.31
N PHE A 184 0.71 -0.91 0.56
CA PHE A 184 1.48 -0.22 -0.49
C PHE A 184 0.99 -0.44 -1.94
N ASP A 185 -0.08 -1.22 -2.13
CA ASP A 185 -0.76 -1.34 -3.42
C ASP A 185 -2.27 -1.27 -3.22
N GLU A 186 -2.87 -0.17 -3.67
CA GLU A 186 -4.31 0.10 -3.53
C GLU A 186 -5.20 -0.83 -4.38
N ARG A 187 -4.62 -1.57 -5.33
CA ARG A 187 -5.35 -2.57 -6.13
C ARG A 187 -5.63 -3.85 -5.35
N ILE A 188 -4.99 -4.05 -4.20
CA ILE A 188 -5.27 -5.19 -3.31
C ILE A 188 -6.60 -4.95 -2.59
N ALA A 189 -7.64 -5.66 -2.98
CA ALA A 189 -8.97 -5.55 -2.38
C ALA A 189 -9.06 -6.22 -0.99
N LEU A 190 -8.23 -7.23 -0.71
CA LEU A 190 -8.22 -7.97 0.56
C LEU A 190 -6.81 -8.30 1.06
N THR A 191 -6.47 -7.85 2.26
CA THR A 191 -5.17 -8.12 2.90
C THR A 191 -5.35 -9.04 4.10
N MET A 192 -4.58 -10.13 4.16
CA MET A 192 -4.76 -11.20 5.16
C MET A 192 -3.43 -11.64 5.78
N PRO A 193 -2.77 -10.81 6.60
CA PRO A 193 -1.53 -11.19 7.25
C PRO A 193 -1.79 -12.22 8.37
N ILE A 194 -0.99 -13.29 8.38
CA ILE A 194 -1.06 -14.36 9.38
C ILE A 194 0.19 -14.30 10.26
N GLU A 195 0.00 -14.19 11.57
CA GLU A 195 1.05 -14.29 12.60
C GLU A 195 2.29 -13.47 12.25
N SER A 196 2.06 -12.22 11.83
CA SER A 196 3.05 -11.42 11.14
C SER A 196 4.16 -10.93 12.06
N GLY A 197 3.86 -10.71 13.35
CA GLY A 197 4.83 -10.27 14.36
C GLY A 197 5.51 -8.94 14.06
N THR A 198 6.55 -8.57 14.82
CA THR A 198 7.26 -7.28 14.71
C THR A 198 7.69 -6.94 13.26
N GLY A 199 7.33 -5.75 12.76
CA GLY A 199 7.52 -5.36 11.35
C GLY A 199 6.32 -5.71 10.44
N GLY A 200 5.39 -6.51 10.94
CA GLY A 200 4.02 -6.70 10.44
C GLY A 200 3.02 -5.92 11.30
N ALA A 201 2.02 -6.59 11.86
CA ALA A 201 0.87 -5.97 12.55
C ALA A 201 1.14 -5.26 13.90
N PRO A 202 2.07 -5.68 14.79
CA PRO A 202 2.32 -5.01 16.06
C PRO A 202 2.80 -3.55 15.92
N ILE A 203 2.28 -2.66 16.77
CA ILE A 203 2.80 -1.28 16.89
C ILE A 203 4.25 -1.27 17.40
N PHE A 204 5.13 -0.50 16.76
CA PHE A 204 6.54 -0.39 17.11
C PHE A 204 6.72 0.13 18.55
N ARG A 205 5.95 1.15 18.93
CA ARG A 205 5.99 1.69 20.30
C ARG A 205 5.53 0.67 21.35
N GLY A 206 4.63 -0.26 21.00
CA GLY A 206 4.10 -1.29 21.89
C GLY A 206 5.04 -2.46 22.10
N VAL A 207 5.70 -2.91 21.04
CA VAL A 207 6.63 -4.06 21.07
C VAL A 207 7.72 -3.86 22.14
N SER A 208 8.28 -2.64 22.25
CA SER A 208 9.28 -2.31 23.28
C SER A 208 8.79 -2.46 24.73
N ARG A 209 7.47 -2.54 24.94
CA ARG A 209 6.80 -2.65 26.25
C ARG A 209 6.11 -4.00 26.46
N GLU A 210 6.18 -4.90 25.49
CA GLU A 210 5.58 -6.23 25.56
C GLU A 210 6.65 -7.28 25.84
N SER A 211 6.60 -7.86 27.06
CA SER A 211 7.55 -8.88 27.46
C SER A 211 7.48 -10.10 26.53
N GLY A 212 8.63 -10.53 26.02
CA GLY A 212 8.79 -11.68 25.14
C GLY A 212 8.57 -11.39 23.65
N ALA A 213 8.04 -10.21 23.29
CA ALA A 213 7.91 -9.81 21.88
C ALA A 213 9.29 -9.61 21.23
N GLN A 214 9.37 -9.89 19.93
CA GLN A 214 10.59 -9.68 19.14
C GLN A 214 11.02 -8.21 19.21
N PRO A 215 12.20 -7.88 19.78
CA PRO A 215 12.70 -6.52 19.84
C PRO A 215 12.89 -5.90 18.44
N LEU A 216 12.76 -4.58 18.33
CA LEU A 216 12.85 -3.89 17.03
C LEU A 216 14.24 -4.00 16.40
N ASP A 217 15.31 -3.92 17.21
CA ASP A 217 16.69 -4.13 16.78
C ASP A 217 16.94 -5.56 16.32
N SER A 218 16.34 -6.54 17.01
CA SER A 218 16.35 -7.95 16.58
C SER A 218 15.68 -8.12 15.22
N ALA A 219 14.46 -7.61 15.05
CA ALA A 219 13.75 -7.69 13.76
C ALA A 219 14.51 -6.96 12.63
N TYR A 220 15.12 -5.81 12.93
CA TYR A 220 15.89 -5.03 11.96
C TYR A 220 17.20 -5.71 11.53
N THR A 221 17.86 -6.44 12.43
CA THR A 221 19.16 -7.07 12.16
C THR A 221 19.05 -8.51 11.66
N GLU A 222 17.94 -9.20 11.91
CA GLU A 222 17.71 -10.59 11.49
C GLU A 222 17.78 -10.76 9.98
N GLN A 223 17.07 -9.89 9.25
CA GLN A 223 17.05 -9.82 7.79
C GLN A 223 16.79 -8.37 7.36
N PRO A 224 17.16 -7.97 6.13
CA PRO A 224 16.91 -6.62 5.63
C PRO A 224 15.43 -6.37 5.26
N TRP A 225 14.47 -6.84 6.04
CA TRP A 225 13.03 -6.67 5.81
C TRP A 225 12.60 -5.20 5.78
N LEU A 226 13.05 -4.44 6.77
CA LEU A 226 12.76 -3.02 6.93
C LEU A 226 13.81 -2.17 6.21
N GLY A 227 13.43 -0.97 5.80
CA GLY A 227 14.32 -0.01 5.15
C GLY A 227 15.44 0.45 6.08
N ASP A 228 16.56 0.90 5.50
CA ASP A 228 17.78 1.19 6.27
C ASP A 228 17.59 2.33 7.29
N ALA A 229 16.71 3.29 7.02
CA ALA A 229 16.40 4.39 7.94
C ALA A 229 15.82 3.91 9.28
N PHE A 230 15.11 2.77 9.30
CA PHE A 230 14.48 2.24 10.52
C PHE A 230 15.50 1.94 11.63
N GLY A 231 16.75 1.61 11.25
CA GLY A 231 17.81 1.28 12.20
C GLY A 231 18.03 2.35 13.28
N SER A 232 17.89 3.63 12.91
CA SER A 232 18.03 4.78 13.82
C SER A 232 16.93 4.87 14.89
N TYR A 233 15.82 4.15 14.71
CA TYR A 233 14.64 4.23 15.57
C TYR A 233 14.43 2.99 16.44
N THR A 234 15.17 1.90 16.19
CA THR A 234 15.03 0.62 16.91
C THR A 234 15.16 0.77 18.44
N GLY A 235 16.06 1.63 18.91
CA GLY A 235 16.25 1.92 20.34
C GLY A 235 15.29 2.94 20.93
N ASN A 236 14.60 3.75 20.11
CA ASN A 236 13.61 4.73 20.57
C ASN A 236 12.48 4.91 19.54
N PRO A 237 11.53 3.95 19.46
CA PRO A 237 10.45 4.00 18.47
C PRO A 237 9.49 5.18 18.67
N SER A 238 9.55 5.87 19.80
CA SER A 238 8.73 7.07 20.03
C SER A 238 9.10 8.23 19.10
N MET A 239 10.32 8.21 18.53
CA MET A 239 10.83 9.21 17.58
C MET A 239 10.34 8.99 16.14
N LEU A 240 9.72 7.85 15.81
CA LEU A 240 9.15 7.64 14.48
C LEU A 240 7.93 8.55 14.29
N PRO A 241 7.81 9.32 13.20
CA PRO A 241 6.63 10.14 12.94
C PRO A 241 5.39 9.32 12.51
N VAL A 242 5.56 8.00 12.35
CA VAL A 242 4.52 7.04 11.97
C VAL A 242 4.58 5.82 12.92
N ASP A 243 3.48 5.08 13.05
CA ASP A 243 3.47 3.75 13.68
C ASP A 243 2.59 2.77 12.89
N THR A 244 2.63 1.50 13.24
CA THR A 244 1.97 0.43 12.49
C THR A 244 0.46 0.61 12.39
N HIS A 245 -0.21 1.25 13.35
CA HIS A 245 -1.66 1.50 13.26
C HIS A 245 -2.05 2.45 12.12
N GLU A 246 -1.18 3.39 11.76
CA GLU A 246 -1.36 4.24 10.58
C GLU A 246 -1.13 3.45 9.29
N VAL A 247 -0.21 2.48 9.30
CA VAL A 247 -0.01 1.54 8.17
C VAL A 247 -1.22 0.61 8.01
N VAL A 248 -1.81 0.13 9.12
CA VAL A 248 -3.11 -0.56 9.11
C VAL A 248 -4.19 0.35 8.50
N ALA A 249 -4.21 1.62 8.87
CA ALA A 249 -5.18 2.58 8.37
C ALA A 249 -5.04 2.83 6.86
N MET A 250 -3.83 2.78 6.28
CA MET A 250 -3.63 2.88 4.81
C MET A 250 -4.35 1.78 4.01
N ILE A 251 -4.78 0.70 4.65
CA ILE A 251 -5.58 -0.34 3.99
C ILE A 251 -7.05 0.10 3.88
N ALA A 252 -7.53 0.96 4.78
CA ALA A 252 -8.92 1.39 4.78
C ALA A 252 -9.30 2.17 3.50
N PRO A 253 -10.49 1.94 2.91
CA PRO A 253 -11.57 1.07 3.41
C PRO A 253 -11.52 -0.36 2.84
N ARG A 254 -10.41 -0.82 2.26
CA ARG A 254 -10.28 -2.16 1.66
C ARG A 254 -10.33 -3.25 2.74
N GLY A 255 -10.58 -4.50 2.35
CA GLY A 255 -10.72 -5.60 3.30
C GLY A 255 -9.42 -5.93 4.03
N LEU A 256 -9.50 -6.10 5.35
CA LEU A 256 -8.36 -6.46 6.19
C LEU A 256 -8.74 -7.53 7.21
N LEU A 257 -8.10 -8.70 7.13
CA LEU A 257 -8.25 -9.81 8.08
C LEU A 257 -6.90 -10.13 8.72
N ILE A 258 -6.64 -9.58 9.90
CA ILE A 258 -5.43 -9.83 10.69
C ILE A 258 -5.65 -11.09 11.55
N MET A 259 -4.87 -12.13 11.29
CA MET A 259 -4.89 -13.39 12.02
C MET A 259 -3.65 -13.49 12.89
N GLU A 260 -3.79 -13.62 14.21
CA GLU A 260 -2.66 -13.58 15.15
C GLU A 260 -2.68 -14.73 16.17
N ASN A 261 -1.52 -14.99 16.77
CA ASN A 261 -1.34 -16.09 17.72
C ASN A 261 -0.85 -15.59 19.08
N PRO A 262 -1.68 -15.67 20.13
CA PRO A 262 -1.36 -15.12 21.45
C PRO A 262 -0.44 -16.04 22.26
N HIS A 263 -0.18 -17.27 21.78
CA HIS A 263 0.62 -18.28 22.47
C HIS A 263 2.11 -18.16 22.15
N VAL A 264 2.47 -17.42 21.11
CA VAL A 264 3.87 -17.16 20.72
C VAL A 264 4.21 -15.73 21.09
N ASP A 265 4.85 -15.55 22.25
CA ASP A 265 5.22 -14.24 22.78
C ASP A 265 5.99 -13.37 21.78
N TRP A 266 6.86 -14.00 20.98
CA TRP A 266 7.70 -13.34 19.97
C TRP A 266 6.90 -12.52 18.95
N LEU A 267 5.64 -12.88 18.70
CA LEU A 267 4.76 -12.17 17.76
C LEU A 267 4.20 -10.85 18.29
N GLY A 268 4.28 -10.59 19.60
CA GLY A 268 3.79 -9.33 20.16
C GLY A 268 2.27 -9.12 19.95
N ALA A 269 1.47 -10.17 20.16
CA ALA A 269 0.04 -10.15 19.87
C ALA A 269 -0.72 -9.06 20.62
N ARG A 270 -0.27 -8.64 21.82
CA ARG A 270 -0.90 -7.51 22.54
C ARG A 270 -0.71 -6.22 21.76
N SER A 271 0.50 -5.95 21.30
CA SER A 271 0.82 -4.81 20.45
C SER A 271 0.11 -4.89 19.09
N GLY A 272 -0.05 -6.10 18.53
CA GLY A 272 -0.89 -6.34 17.33
C GLY A 272 -2.35 -5.95 17.54
N SER A 273 -2.93 -6.29 18.70
CA SER A 273 -4.31 -5.92 19.00
C SER A 273 -4.50 -4.40 19.14
N VAL A 274 -3.52 -3.68 19.71
CA VAL A 274 -3.55 -2.21 19.77
C VAL A 274 -3.51 -1.60 18.37
N ALA A 275 -2.68 -2.15 17.47
CA ALA A 275 -2.61 -1.69 16.08
C ALA A 275 -3.97 -1.84 15.37
N ALA A 276 -4.60 -3.00 15.51
CA ALA A 276 -5.91 -3.26 14.92
C ALA A 276 -7.01 -2.36 15.49
N LEU A 277 -7.06 -2.18 16.81
CA LEU A 277 -8.02 -1.28 17.46
C LEU A 277 -7.83 0.18 17.02
N ALA A 278 -6.58 0.66 16.97
CA ALA A 278 -6.28 2.02 16.54
C ALA A 278 -6.57 2.24 15.05
N GLY A 279 -6.26 1.25 14.20
CA GLY A 279 -6.62 1.28 12.78
C GLY A 279 -8.12 1.23 12.54
N ALA A 280 -8.87 0.45 13.33
CA ALA A 280 -10.32 0.35 13.26
C ALA A 280 -11.03 1.70 13.49
N GLU A 281 -10.42 2.63 14.22
CA GLU A 281 -10.95 4.00 14.36
C GLU A 281 -11.01 4.72 13.00
N VAL A 282 -10.07 4.47 12.08
CA VAL A 282 -10.10 5.04 10.73
C VAL A 282 -11.15 4.36 9.87
N TYR A 283 -11.28 3.03 9.94
CA TYR A 283 -12.36 2.30 9.29
C TYR A 283 -13.73 2.82 9.73
N LYS A 284 -13.91 3.03 11.04
CA LYS A 284 -15.11 3.65 11.62
C LYS A 284 -15.35 5.06 11.09
N ALA A 285 -14.31 5.90 11.06
CA ALA A 285 -14.41 7.28 10.58
C ALA A 285 -14.84 7.35 9.10
N LEU A 286 -14.45 6.35 8.30
CA LEU A 286 -14.83 6.19 6.89
C LEU A 286 -16.19 5.52 6.67
N GLY A 287 -16.86 5.04 7.73
CA GLY A 287 -18.12 4.28 7.63
C GLY A 287 -17.93 2.84 7.13
N ALA A 288 -16.74 2.26 7.31
CA ALA A 288 -16.35 0.94 6.84
C ALA A 288 -15.90 0.03 8.01
N GLU A 289 -16.47 0.18 9.20
CA GLU A 289 -16.04 -0.52 10.43
C GLU A 289 -16.00 -2.05 10.25
N ASP A 290 -16.94 -2.62 9.48
CA ASP A 290 -17.00 -4.06 9.23
C ASP A 290 -15.85 -4.58 8.33
N ASN A 291 -15.10 -3.70 7.66
CA ASN A 291 -14.08 -4.10 6.70
C ASN A 291 -12.75 -4.49 7.34
N ILE A 292 -12.59 -4.24 8.64
CA ILE A 292 -11.45 -4.73 9.43
C ILE A 292 -11.87 -5.86 10.36
N THR A 293 -11.08 -6.92 10.38
CA THR A 293 -11.23 -8.05 11.28
C THR A 293 -9.86 -8.37 11.89
N TYR A 294 -9.84 -8.59 13.19
CA TYR A 294 -8.66 -9.01 13.94
C TYR A 294 -9.03 -10.21 14.78
N TRP A 295 -8.25 -11.29 14.68
CA TRP A 295 -8.56 -12.53 15.40
C TRP A 295 -7.30 -13.17 15.98
N SER A 296 -7.15 -13.06 17.30
CA SER A 296 -6.13 -13.79 18.07
C SER A 296 -6.71 -14.75 19.11
N ASP A 297 -8.03 -14.76 19.33
CA ASP A 297 -8.68 -15.72 20.21
C ASP A 297 -8.76 -17.11 19.56
N VAL A 298 -7.68 -17.88 19.73
CA VAL A 298 -7.42 -19.17 19.09
C VAL A 298 -6.94 -20.21 20.10
N GLN A 299 -7.28 -21.48 19.87
CA GLN A 299 -6.93 -22.57 20.79
C GLN A 299 -5.56 -23.17 20.51
N ASP A 300 -5.25 -23.44 19.23
CA ASP A 300 -3.97 -24.01 18.82
C ASP A 300 -2.88 -22.93 18.79
N GLY A 301 -1.83 -23.12 19.58
CA GLY A 301 -0.67 -22.22 19.64
C GLY A 301 0.42 -22.51 18.62
N THR A 302 0.26 -23.54 17.78
CA THR A 302 1.24 -23.87 16.75
C THR A 302 1.38 -22.73 15.76
N HIS A 303 2.62 -22.26 15.58
CA HIS A 303 2.96 -21.16 14.68
C HIS A 303 2.62 -21.50 13.23
N CYS A 304 1.91 -20.61 12.53
CA CYS A 304 1.46 -20.79 11.14
C CYS A 304 0.57 -22.00 10.88
N ALA A 305 -0.09 -22.55 11.89
CA ALA A 305 -1.09 -23.59 11.69
C ALA A 305 -2.36 -23.03 11.03
N ALA A 306 -2.97 -23.78 10.12
CA ALA A 306 -4.31 -23.48 9.65
C ALA A 306 -5.32 -23.76 10.79
N ARG A 307 -6.19 -22.80 11.08
CA ARG A 307 -7.12 -22.86 12.23
C ARG A 307 -8.56 -22.82 11.80
N SER A 308 -9.39 -23.63 12.45
CA SER A 308 -10.83 -23.69 12.19
C SER A 308 -11.53 -22.36 12.47
N GLU A 309 -11.05 -21.65 13.49
CA GLU A 309 -11.54 -20.35 13.95
C GLU A 309 -11.45 -19.28 12.86
N TRP A 310 -10.46 -19.39 11.96
CA TRP A 310 -10.25 -18.43 10.88
C TRP A 310 -10.98 -18.79 9.58
N ARG A 311 -11.50 -20.01 9.42
CA ARG A 311 -12.11 -20.44 8.15
C ARG A 311 -13.34 -19.64 7.76
N THR A 312 -14.25 -19.41 8.72
CA THR A 312 -15.47 -18.63 8.46
C THR A 312 -15.15 -17.18 8.10
N PRO A 313 -14.37 -16.42 8.89
CA PRO A 313 -14.04 -15.04 8.52
C PRO A 313 -13.18 -14.95 7.25
N LEU A 314 -12.33 -15.95 6.95
CA LEU A 314 -11.61 -16.03 5.68
C LEU A 314 -12.58 -16.13 4.50
N GLN A 315 -13.54 -17.06 4.55
CA GLN A 315 -14.56 -17.22 3.51
C GLN A 315 -15.39 -15.95 3.32
N GLN A 316 -15.87 -15.36 4.42
CA GLN A 316 -16.64 -14.11 4.40
C GLN A 316 -15.84 -12.95 3.81
N SER A 317 -14.55 -12.84 4.12
CA SER A 317 -13.69 -11.79 3.58
C SER A 317 -13.50 -11.95 2.07
N ILE A 318 -13.24 -13.17 1.58
CA ILE A 318 -13.11 -13.43 0.15
C ILE A 318 -14.42 -13.13 -0.59
N GLN A 319 -15.55 -13.57 -0.02
CA GLN A 319 -16.87 -13.31 -0.58
C GLN A 319 -17.13 -11.80 -0.68
N ALA A 320 -16.93 -11.06 0.40
CA ALA A 320 -17.23 -9.63 0.47
C ALA A 320 -16.32 -8.82 -0.46
N PHE A 321 -15.01 -9.04 -0.40
CA PHE A 321 -14.03 -8.13 -1.01
C PHE A 321 -13.54 -8.57 -2.39
N LEU A 322 -13.59 -9.85 -2.73
CA LEU A 322 -13.11 -10.35 -4.02
C LEU A 322 -14.25 -10.76 -4.95
N LEU A 323 -15.34 -11.29 -4.39
CA LEU A 323 -16.51 -11.69 -5.18
C LEU A 323 -17.63 -10.64 -5.20
N GLY A 324 -17.63 -9.67 -4.28
CA GLY A 324 -18.73 -8.70 -4.15
C GLY A 324 -20.03 -9.35 -3.68
N THR A 325 -19.93 -10.41 -2.88
CA THR A 325 -21.06 -11.20 -2.37
C THR A 325 -21.02 -11.28 -0.85
N GLY A 326 -22.18 -11.33 -0.19
CA GLY A 326 -22.22 -11.46 1.27
C GLY A 326 -21.77 -10.20 2.00
N SER A 327 -21.28 -10.37 3.23
CA SER A 327 -20.94 -9.27 4.15
C SER A 327 -19.57 -9.51 4.78
N ALA A 328 -18.83 -8.42 5.02
CA ALA A 328 -17.55 -8.47 5.70
C ALA A 328 -17.71 -8.97 7.16
N PRO A 329 -16.71 -9.66 7.73
CA PRO A 329 -16.85 -10.24 9.06
C PRO A 329 -16.93 -9.20 10.19
N GLY A 330 -16.18 -8.10 10.11
CA GLY A 330 -16.20 -7.02 11.09
C GLY A 330 -15.84 -7.38 12.54
N GLN A 331 -15.09 -8.48 12.77
CA GLN A 331 -14.88 -8.98 14.13
C GLN A 331 -13.51 -8.61 14.69
N ILE A 332 -13.49 -7.98 15.87
CA ILE A 332 -12.27 -7.81 16.68
C ILE A 332 -12.30 -8.79 17.86
N ARG A 333 -11.77 -10.00 17.64
CA ARG A 333 -11.67 -11.08 18.63
C ARG A 333 -10.26 -11.22 19.18
N ILE A 334 -10.02 -10.56 20.31
CA ILE A 334 -8.70 -10.53 20.94
C ILE A 334 -8.63 -11.57 22.06
N SER A 335 -7.58 -12.39 22.06
CA SER A 335 -7.33 -13.32 23.17
C SER A 335 -7.19 -12.58 24.51
N PRO A 336 -7.85 -13.05 25.59
CA PRO A 336 -7.73 -12.43 26.91
C PRO A 336 -6.30 -12.39 27.46
N SER A 337 -5.42 -13.33 27.08
CA SER A 337 -4.03 -13.37 27.56
C SER A 337 -3.16 -12.24 26.98
N LYS A 338 -3.55 -11.71 25.82
CA LYS A 338 -2.81 -10.70 25.06
C LYS A 338 -3.71 -9.54 24.65
N SER A 339 -4.66 -9.15 25.51
CA SER A 339 -5.52 -7.99 25.25
C SER A 339 -4.77 -6.67 25.41
N GLY A 340 -4.74 -5.85 24.35
CA GLY A 340 -4.22 -4.49 24.37
C GLY A 340 -5.29 -3.46 24.74
N ASN A 341 -4.89 -2.40 25.44
CA ASN A 341 -5.80 -1.33 25.85
C ASN A 341 -5.54 -0.04 25.04
N LEU A 342 -6.35 0.24 24.03
CA LEU A 342 -6.16 1.40 23.16
C LEU A 342 -6.14 2.75 23.92
N SER A 343 -6.85 2.89 25.04
CA SER A 343 -6.89 4.15 25.79
C SER A 343 -5.53 4.56 26.38
N GLU A 344 -4.60 3.61 26.53
CA GLU A 344 -3.22 3.88 26.96
C GLU A 344 -2.33 4.43 25.84
N TRP A 345 -2.82 4.38 24.60
CA TRP A 345 -2.05 4.70 23.40
C TRP A 345 -2.63 5.86 22.60
N LYS A 346 -3.94 6.09 22.73
CA LYS A 346 -4.72 7.07 21.98
C LYS A 346 -5.04 8.31 22.84
N ASN A 347 -4.82 9.49 22.27
CA ASN A 347 -5.23 10.79 22.82
C ASN A 347 -6.14 11.60 21.87
N TRP A 348 -6.53 11.02 20.74
CA TRP A 348 -7.40 11.67 19.74
C TRP A 348 -8.86 11.30 19.90
N GLN A 349 -9.73 12.08 19.27
CA GLN A 349 -11.13 11.75 19.04
C GLN A 349 -11.31 11.29 17.60
N THR A 350 -12.13 10.27 17.40
CA THR A 350 -12.42 9.72 16.07
C THR A 350 -13.51 10.55 15.41
N PRO A 351 -13.22 11.22 14.28
CA PRO A 351 -14.23 11.98 13.56
C PRO A 351 -15.19 11.06 12.81
N VAL A 352 -16.30 11.62 12.35
CA VAL A 352 -17.09 11.06 11.25
C VAL A 352 -16.69 11.82 10.00
N LEU A 353 -16.17 11.13 8.99
CA LEU A 353 -15.72 11.77 7.76
C LEU A 353 -16.89 11.88 6.78
N THR A 354 -17.25 13.11 6.43
CA THR A 354 -18.29 13.36 5.43
C THR A 354 -17.74 13.18 4.02
N ASP A 355 -18.60 12.81 3.08
CA ASP A 355 -18.35 13.07 1.67
C ASP A 355 -18.35 14.59 1.46
N ASP A 356 -17.44 15.13 0.66
CA ASP A 356 -17.36 16.57 0.41
C ASP A 356 -18.73 17.08 -0.07
N GLY A 357 -19.21 18.19 0.52
CA GLY A 357 -20.54 18.72 0.28
C GLY A 357 -20.78 18.99 -1.20
N GLY A 358 -21.61 18.14 -1.83
CA GLY A 358 -22.14 18.41 -3.16
C GLY A 358 -23.03 19.64 -3.14
N ASP A 359 -22.71 20.63 -3.98
CA ASP A 359 -23.62 21.73 -4.30
C ASP A 359 -24.80 21.19 -5.14
N PRO A 360 -26.05 21.68 -4.97
CA PRO A 360 -27.25 21.04 -5.49
C PRO A 360 -27.58 21.50 -6.92
N GLY A 361 -27.42 20.59 -7.87
CA GLY A 361 -28.27 20.43 -9.06
C GLY A 361 -28.15 21.45 -10.21
N ASP A 362 -27.92 20.93 -11.43
CA ASP A 362 -28.54 21.44 -12.66
C ASP A 362 -28.67 20.27 -13.68
N PRO A 363 -29.78 20.15 -14.45
CA PRO A 363 -30.14 18.97 -15.24
C PRO A 363 -29.48 18.97 -16.64
N GLY A 364 -29.17 17.78 -17.15
CA GLY A 364 -28.27 17.57 -18.29
C GLY A 364 -28.76 17.90 -19.69
N ASP A 365 -27.90 17.62 -20.68
CA ASP A 365 -28.21 17.42 -22.11
C ASP A 365 -27.12 16.55 -22.79
N PRO A 366 -27.40 15.80 -23.88
CA PRO A 366 -26.68 14.60 -24.29
C PRO A 366 -25.66 14.77 -25.44
N GLY A 367 -24.57 13.99 -25.35
CA GLY A 367 -23.90 13.24 -26.43
C GLY A 367 -23.17 13.97 -27.57
N ASP A 368 -21.88 13.63 -27.76
CA ASP A 368 -21.27 13.29 -29.08
C ASP A 368 -19.95 12.48 -28.88
N PRO A 369 -19.56 11.54 -29.78
CA PRO A 369 -18.46 10.60 -29.57
C PRO A 369 -17.15 10.97 -30.29
N GLY A 370 -16.04 10.72 -29.60
CA GLY A 370 -14.78 10.21 -30.18
C GLY A 370 -13.72 11.22 -30.64
N ASP A 371 -12.56 11.18 -29.98
CA ASP A 371 -11.23 11.24 -30.62
C ASP A 371 -10.21 10.53 -29.71
N PRO A 372 -9.25 9.71 -30.22
CA PRO A 372 -8.23 9.08 -29.40
C PRO A 372 -7.17 10.11 -28.98
N GLY A 373 -6.88 10.18 -27.68
CA GLY A 373 -5.83 11.04 -27.13
C GLY A 373 -4.45 10.73 -27.72
N ASP A 374 -3.77 11.81 -28.09
CA ASP A 374 -2.37 11.91 -28.51
C ASP A 374 -1.44 11.58 -27.31
N PRO A 375 -0.33 10.85 -27.47
CA PRO A 375 0.63 10.63 -26.39
C PRO A 375 1.30 11.97 -26.02
N GLY A 376 1.31 12.30 -24.72
CA GLY A 376 2.01 13.46 -24.20
C GLY A 376 3.46 13.56 -24.68
N ASP A 377 3.85 14.77 -25.04
CA ASP A 377 5.18 15.14 -25.53
C ASP A 377 6.25 14.80 -24.47
N PRO A 378 7.27 13.96 -24.79
CA PRO A 378 8.38 13.72 -23.89
C PRO A 378 9.22 15.00 -23.75
N GLY A 379 9.34 15.50 -22.52
CA GLY A 379 10.15 16.68 -22.20
C GLY A 379 11.58 16.61 -22.78
N ASP A 380 12.10 17.79 -23.13
CA ASP A 380 13.37 17.99 -23.83
C ASP A 380 14.54 17.33 -23.05
N PRO A 381 15.52 16.64 -23.68
CA PRO A 381 16.60 15.89 -23.00
C PRO A 381 17.62 16.72 -22.20
N GLY A 382 17.32 17.99 -21.92
CA GLY A 382 18.19 18.95 -21.21
C GLY A 382 17.73 19.30 -19.79
N ASP A 383 16.54 18.86 -19.36
CA ASP A 383 15.97 19.29 -18.08
C ASP A 383 16.53 18.46 -16.89
N THR A 384 17.08 19.17 -15.90
CA THR A 384 17.62 18.57 -14.66
C THR A 384 16.56 17.86 -13.83
N CYS A 385 15.28 18.17 -14.08
CA CYS A 385 14.11 17.58 -13.45
C CYS A 385 13.02 17.31 -14.49
N THR A 386 12.34 16.17 -14.39
CA THR A 386 11.14 15.86 -15.19
C THR A 386 9.95 15.54 -14.28
N ALA A 387 8.74 15.87 -14.74
CA ALA A 387 7.50 15.51 -14.06
C ALA A 387 6.62 14.63 -14.97
N SER A 388 6.06 13.56 -14.42
CA SER A 388 5.10 12.68 -15.11
C SER A 388 3.84 12.49 -14.27
N TYR A 389 2.69 12.39 -14.93
CA TYR A 389 1.39 12.25 -14.28
C TYR A 389 0.81 10.86 -14.48
N ARG A 390 0.02 10.39 -13.50
CA ARG A 390 -0.91 9.29 -13.67
C ARG A 390 -2.17 9.50 -12.83
N THR A 391 -3.29 8.94 -13.31
CA THR A 391 -4.47 8.74 -12.45
C THR A 391 -4.24 7.53 -11.55
N VAL A 392 -4.40 7.71 -10.23
CA VAL A 392 -4.28 6.64 -9.23
C VAL A 392 -5.60 5.93 -9.01
N ASN A 393 -6.69 6.71 -8.92
CA ASN A 393 -8.04 6.20 -8.71
C ASN A 393 -9.07 7.21 -9.25
N SER A 394 -10.27 6.76 -9.60
CA SER A 394 -11.35 7.63 -10.06
C SER A 394 -12.72 7.15 -9.57
N TRP A 395 -13.65 8.09 -9.41
CA TRP A 395 -15.03 7.84 -9.02
C TRP A 395 -15.97 8.83 -9.71
N SER A 396 -17.28 8.64 -9.53
CA SER A 396 -18.26 9.57 -10.10
C SER A 396 -18.05 10.98 -9.53
N GLY A 397 -17.65 11.91 -10.39
CA GLY A 397 -17.46 13.32 -10.05
C GLY A 397 -16.07 13.71 -9.55
N GLY A 398 -15.12 12.77 -9.40
CA GLY A 398 -13.76 13.11 -8.95
C GLY A 398 -12.73 12.02 -9.16
N PHE A 399 -11.47 12.36 -8.93
CA PHE A 399 -10.34 11.46 -9.12
C PHE A 399 -9.14 11.85 -8.25
N GLN A 400 -8.24 10.88 -8.12
CA GLN A 400 -6.94 11.05 -7.49
C GLN A 400 -5.85 11.04 -8.57
N GLY A 401 -5.11 12.13 -8.66
CA GLY A 401 -3.93 12.28 -9.48
C GLY A 401 -2.65 12.12 -8.67
N GLU A 402 -1.60 11.62 -9.31
CA GLU A 402 -0.23 11.61 -8.77
C GLU A 402 0.72 12.14 -9.84
N VAL A 403 1.69 12.93 -9.40
CA VAL A 403 2.77 13.45 -10.23
C VAL A 403 4.10 13.03 -9.63
N SER A 404 4.89 12.31 -10.41
CA SER A 404 6.26 11.91 -10.07
C SER A 404 7.23 12.96 -10.55
N VAL A 405 8.11 13.40 -9.66
CA VAL A 405 9.17 14.37 -9.90
C VAL A 405 10.50 13.65 -9.84
N ARG A 406 11.14 13.49 -10.99
CA ARG A 406 12.40 12.75 -11.13
C ARG A 406 13.58 13.70 -11.31
N ASN A 407 14.63 13.48 -10.53
CA ASN A 407 15.92 14.14 -10.71
C ASN A 407 16.75 13.37 -11.74
N ASN A 408 16.94 13.95 -12.93
CA ASN A 408 17.72 13.32 -14.00
C ASN A 408 19.22 13.68 -13.95
N SER A 409 19.64 14.43 -12.93
CA SER A 409 21.03 14.85 -12.76
C SER A 409 21.82 13.89 -11.86
N THR A 410 23.14 14.06 -11.87
CA THR A 410 24.09 13.30 -11.04
C THR A 410 24.32 13.92 -9.65
N SER A 411 23.66 15.04 -9.35
CA SER A 411 23.69 15.73 -8.06
C SER A 411 22.29 15.78 -7.44
N ALA A 412 22.18 15.99 -6.13
CA ALA A 412 20.86 16.17 -5.51
C ALA A 412 20.21 17.50 -5.92
N LEU A 413 18.89 17.50 -6.16
CA LEU A 413 18.09 18.72 -6.27
C LEU A 413 17.87 19.30 -4.86
N ASN A 414 17.70 20.62 -4.76
CA ASN A 414 17.40 21.33 -3.51
C ASN A 414 16.12 22.16 -3.65
N GLY A 415 15.06 21.48 -4.07
CA GLY A 415 13.76 22.05 -4.39
C GLY A 415 13.31 21.65 -5.79
N TRP A 416 11.99 21.65 -5.97
CA TRP A 416 11.39 21.40 -7.27
C TRP A 416 10.07 22.17 -7.37
N THR A 417 9.70 22.52 -8.60
CA THR A 417 8.46 23.20 -8.92
C THR A 417 7.89 22.62 -10.21
N VAL A 418 6.70 22.05 -10.12
CA VAL A 418 5.94 21.52 -11.25
C VAL A 418 4.91 22.54 -11.70
N SER A 419 4.83 22.81 -12.99
CA SER A 419 3.72 23.53 -13.61
C SER A 419 2.87 22.55 -14.41
N MET A 420 1.55 22.64 -14.29
CA MET A 420 0.59 21.83 -15.04
C MET A 420 -0.69 22.61 -15.32
N THR A 421 -1.46 22.20 -16.34
CA THR A 421 -2.75 22.81 -16.69
C THR A 421 -3.84 21.76 -16.58
N LEU A 422 -4.72 21.90 -15.58
CA LEU A 422 -5.89 21.04 -15.41
C LEU A 422 -6.88 21.23 -16.57
N ALA A 423 -7.51 20.13 -16.99
CA ALA A 423 -8.50 20.17 -18.06
C ALA A 423 -9.72 21.01 -17.65
N SER A 424 -10.47 21.51 -18.64
CA SER A 424 -11.69 22.28 -18.37
C SER A 424 -12.68 21.46 -17.53
N GLY A 425 -13.22 22.07 -16.47
CA GLY A 425 -14.12 21.41 -15.53
C GLY A 425 -13.42 20.58 -14.44
N GLN A 426 -12.09 20.49 -14.44
CA GLN A 426 -11.33 19.93 -13.33
C GLN A 426 -10.97 21.01 -12.30
N SER A 427 -11.04 20.66 -11.01
CA SER A 427 -10.52 21.50 -9.93
C SER A 427 -9.96 20.66 -8.79
N ILE A 428 -8.71 20.93 -8.39
CA ILE A 428 -8.07 20.35 -7.21
C ILE A 428 -8.86 20.75 -5.96
N SER A 429 -9.35 19.77 -5.22
CA SER A 429 -9.97 19.96 -3.91
C SER A 429 -8.92 19.91 -2.79
N ASN A 430 -7.91 19.05 -2.95
CA ASN A 430 -6.89 18.83 -1.92
C ASN A 430 -5.59 18.32 -2.56
N LEU A 431 -4.46 18.65 -1.96
CA LEU A 431 -3.13 18.27 -2.44
C LEU A 431 -2.21 17.95 -1.26
N TRP A 432 -1.34 16.95 -1.42
CA TRP A 432 -0.35 16.54 -0.43
C TRP A 432 1.03 16.45 -1.06
N ASN A 433 2.07 16.43 -0.22
CA ASN A 433 3.47 16.38 -0.65
C ASN A 433 3.86 17.52 -1.60
N GLY A 434 3.11 18.62 -1.59
CA GLY A 434 3.43 19.84 -2.32
C GLY A 434 2.57 21.01 -1.84
N GLU A 435 2.88 22.20 -2.35
CA GLU A 435 2.11 23.42 -2.10
C GLU A 435 1.72 24.02 -3.46
N ASN A 436 0.42 24.05 -3.76
CA ASN A 436 -0.08 24.52 -5.05
C ASN A 436 -0.51 25.99 -5.07
N THR A 437 -0.38 26.62 -6.23
CA THR A 437 -0.96 27.92 -6.55
C THR A 437 -2.21 27.72 -7.41
N GLY A 438 -3.38 28.06 -6.86
CA GLY A 438 -4.65 27.89 -7.55
C GLY A 438 -5.12 26.43 -7.61
N THR A 439 -6.37 26.24 -8.02
CA THR A 439 -7.04 24.94 -7.98
C THR A 439 -7.63 24.51 -9.33
N SER A 440 -7.67 25.40 -10.33
CA SER A 440 -8.21 25.12 -11.67
C SER A 440 -7.37 25.83 -12.73
N GLY A 441 -7.44 25.36 -13.99
CA GLY A 441 -6.61 25.89 -15.08
C GLY A 441 -5.12 25.64 -14.83
N SER A 442 -4.28 26.65 -15.02
CA SER A 442 -2.84 26.55 -14.76
C SER A 442 -2.55 26.55 -13.25
N VAL A 443 -1.91 25.49 -12.78
CA VAL A 443 -1.52 25.26 -11.39
C VAL A 443 -0.02 25.03 -11.34
N THR A 444 0.64 25.64 -10.35
CA THR A 444 2.05 25.38 -10.03
C THR A 444 2.11 24.72 -8.66
N VAL A 445 2.90 23.66 -8.51
CA VAL A 445 3.09 22.93 -7.25
C VAL A 445 4.57 22.95 -6.89
N ARG A 446 4.92 23.46 -5.71
CA ARG A 446 6.29 23.40 -5.18
C ARG A 446 6.43 22.33 -4.11
N ASN A 447 7.66 21.88 -3.87
CA ASN A 447 7.96 20.93 -2.80
C ASN A 447 7.58 21.44 -1.41
N THR A 448 7.29 20.51 -0.49
CA THR A 448 7.25 20.79 0.95
C THR A 448 8.67 20.73 1.55
N PRO A 449 8.90 21.16 2.80
CA PRO A 449 10.24 21.16 3.39
C PRO A 449 10.91 19.78 3.47
N TRP A 450 10.13 18.70 3.57
CA TRP A 450 10.67 17.34 3.77
C TRP A 450 10.98 16.58 2.47
N ASN A 451 10.38 16.96 1.33
CA ASN A 451 10.61 16.29 0.04
C ASN A 451 11.28 17.17 -1.01
N GLY A 452 11.84 18.32 -0.60
CA GLY A 452 12.57 19.23 -1.50
C GLY A 452 13.91 18.67 -1.97
N THR A 453 14.60 17.90 -1.13
CA THR A 453 15.86 17.28 -1.53
C THR A 453 15.60 15.96 -2.25
N VAL A 454 15.91 15.91 -3.55
CA VAL A 454 15.78 14.70 -4.37
C VAL A 454 17.17 14.20 -4.71
N ALA A 455 17.54 13.00 -4.26
CA ALA A 455 18.84 12.40 -4.55
C ALA A 455 19.09 12.29 -6.08
N ALA A 456 20.35 12.18 -6.49
CA ALA A 456 20.70 11.93 -7.89
C ALA A 456 19.98 10.67 -8.42
N ASN A 457 19.32 10.77 -9.58
CA ASN A 457 18.44 9.72 -10.12
C ASN A 457 17.26 9.31 -9.21
N GLY A 458 17.02 10.07 -8.15
CA GLY A 458 15.92 9.86 -7.22
C GLY A 458 14.60 10.37 -7.80
N THR A 459 13.51 9.93 -7.19
CA THR A 459 12.15 10.36 -7.52
C THR A 459 11.43 10.65 -6.22
N VAL A 460 10.62 11.69 -6.22
CA VAL A 460 9.63 12.00 -5.17
C VAL A 460 8.29 12.21 -5.85
N THR A 461 7.18 12.05 -5.12
CA THR A 461 5.84 12.23 -5.68
C THR A 461 5.05 13.25 -4.89
N PHE A 462 4.14 13.93 -5.58
CA PHE A 462 3.02 14.61 -4.94
C PHE A 462 1.72 14.11 -5.56
N GLY A 463 0.64 14.16 -4.80
CA GLY A 463 -0.66 13.76 -5.29
C GLY A 463 -1.73 14.76 -4.91
N PHE A 464 -2.87 14.65 -5.58
CA PHE A 464 -4.00 15.52 -5.37
C PHE A 464 -5.31 14.78 -5.60
N VAL A 465 -6.36 15.22 -4.91
CA VAL A 465 -7.74 14.91 -5.28
C VAL A 465 -8.29 16.09 -6.06
N ALA A 466 -8.99 15.80 -7.15
CA ALA A 466 -9.67 16.79 -7.96
C ALA A 466 -11.10 16.34 -8.28
N SER A 467 -11.99 17.32 -8.37
CA SER A 467 -13.31 17.18 -8.98
C SER A 467 -13.19 17.22 -10.51
N GLY A 468 -14.15 16.63 -11.22
CA GLY A 468 -14.23 16.65 -12.68
C GLY A 468 -13.94 15.30 -13.36
N ASN A 469 -13.94 15.29 -14.68
CA ASN A 469 -13.71 14.08 -15.49
C ASN A 469 -12.22 13.69 -15.52
N SER A 470 -11.89 12.46 -15.11
CA SER A 470 -10.52 11.93 -15.10
C SER A 470 -10.02 11.41 -16.44
N SER A 471 -10.86 11.34 -17.48
CA SER A 471 -10.46 10.82 -18.80
C SER A 471 -9.54 11.77 -19.58
N THR A 472 -9.40 13.02 -19.13
CA THR A 472 -8.52 14.01 -19.74
C THR A 472 -7.40 14.35 -18.76
N GLU A 473 -6.17 14.00 -19.12
CA GLU A 473 -5.01 14.26 -18.28
C GLU A 473 -4.66 15.77 -18.24
N PRO A 474 -4.05 16.25 -17.14
CA PRO A 474 -3.49 17.61 -17.11
C PRO A 474 -2.42 17.79 -18.20
N GLY A 475 -2.48 18.91 -18.93
CA GLY A 475 -1.50 19.26 -19.95
C GLY A 475 -0.33 20.09 -19.43
N ASN A 476 0.70 20.28 -20.25
CA ASN A 476 1.85 21.15 -19.98
C ASN A 476 2.59 20.82 -18.66
N ILE A 477 2.70 19.54 -18.30
CA ILE A 477 3.37 19.11 -17.09
C ILE A 477 4.89 19.28 -17.29
N THR A 478 5.47 20.22 -16.56
CA THR A 478 6.91 20.54 -16.63
C THR A 478 7.49 20.66 -15.23
N CYS A 479 8.75 20.29 -15.02
CA CYS A 479 9.44 20.47 -13.75
C CYS A 479 10.61 21.43 -13.89
N THR A 480 10.82 22.27 -12.87
CA THR A 480 12.00 23.10 -12.72
C THR A 480 12.61 22.91 -11.33
N SER A 481 13.94 22.99 -11.23
CA SER A 481 14.69 23.03 -9.96
C SER A 481 15.42 24.37 -9.85
N PRO A 482 15.53 24.96 -8.64
CA PRO A 482 16.36 26.14 -8.39
C PRO A 482 17.85 25.94 -8.69
#